data_AF-A0A7S1V8W3-F1
#
_entry.id   AF-A0A7S1V8W3-F1
#
_cell.length_a   1.000
_cell.length_b   1.000
_cell.length_c   1.000
_cell.angle_alpha   90.00
_cell.angle_beta   90.00
_cell.angle_gamma   90.00
#
_symmetry.space_group_name_H-M   'P 1'
#
loop_
_entity.id
_entity.type
_entity.pdbx_description
1 polymer ?
#
loop_
_entity_poly.entity_id
_entity_poly.type
_entity_poly.pdbx_seq_one_letter_code
_entity_poly.pdbx_strand_id
1 'polypeptide(L)'
;PLPLPFPNLITLARSFRPLSTLSTHSVIMIKFPKNCQFIDIGFNATDKMYKGIYNGKQAHEDDLALVLQRSVQHNVGSLLLTASCLNETTQLITMMKCNSFTSTGIVAKCTVGYHPCSANALMNGDESLPQLLQRLVSLAAQPYVGALGEMGLDYDRFHYAKKETQLAAFAAQLEA
;
A
#
# COMPACT_ATOMS: atom_id res chain seq x y z
N PRO A 1 9.73 -25.52 -32.02
CA PRO A 1 9.00 -25.35 -30.74
C PRO A 1 9.97 -25.41 -29.56
N LEU A 2 10.21 -24.27 -28.88
CA LEU A 2 11.02 -24.25 -27.66
C LEU A 2 10.34 -25.08 -26.55
N PRO A 3 11.10 -25.78 -25.70
CA PRO A 3 10.55 -26.48 -24.55
C PRO A 3 10.16 -25.48 -23.46
N LEU A 4 8.98 -25.64 -22.88
CA LEU A 4 8.52 -24.86 -21.73
C LEU A 4 9.46 -25.10 -20.53
N PRO A 5 10.06 -24.07 -19.93
CA PRO A 5 10.73 -24.23 -18.65
C PRO A 5 9.64 -24.18 -17.58
N PHE A 6 9.56 -25.22 -16.75
CA PHE A 6 8.90 -25.32 -15.44
C PHE A 6 8.01 -26.58 -15.37
N PRO A 7 8.24 -27.46 -14.38
CA PRO A 7 7.40 -28.62 -14.18
C PRO A 7 6.01 -28.19 -13.70
N ASN A 8 4.99 -28.82 -14.25
CA ASN A 8 3.58 -28.64 -13.91
C ASN A 8 3.38 -28.75 -12.38
N LEU A 9 2.61 -27.84 -11.77
CA LEU A 9 2.37 -27.77 -10.31
C LEU A 9 1.92 -29.10 -9.69
N ILE A 10 1.30 -29.96 -10.50
CA ILE A 10 0.80 -31.28 -10.11
C ILE A 10 1.94 -32.25 -9.74
N THR A 11 3.13 -32.10 -10.33
CA THR A 11 4.28 -32.97 -10.05
C THR A 11 4.90 -32.65 -8.68
N LEU A 12 4.82 -31.39 -8.23
CA LEU A 12 5.34 -30.95 -6.93
C LEU A 12 4.49 -31.47 -5.76
N ALA A 13 3.19 -31.68 -5.97
CA ALA A 13 2.27 -32.17 -4.94
C ALA A 13 2.46 -33.67 -4.61
N ARG A 14 3.09 -34.45 -5.49
CA ARG A 14 3.22 -35.91 -5.37
C ARG A 14 4.46 -36.37 -4.58
N SER A 15 5.34 -35.47 -4.15
CA SER A 15 6.56 -35.82 -3.41
C SER A 15 6.38 -35.88 -1.88
N PHE A 16 5.19 -35.59 -1.36
CA PHE A 16 4.91 -35.67 0.07
C PHE A 16 4.71 -37.11 0.53
N ARG A 17 5.73 -37.69 1.16
CA ARG A 17 5.59 -38.90 1.98
C ARG A 17 4.94 -38.55 3.31
N PRO A 18 4.10 -39.42 3.89
CA PRO A 18 3.55 -39.19 5.22
C PRO A 18 4.66 -39.42 6.25
N LEU A 19 5.05 -38.36 6.98
CA LEU A 19 5.96 -38.51 8.13
C LEU A 19 5.14 -38.70 9.40
N SER A 20 5.00 -39.96 9.80
CA SER A 20 4.80 -40.35 11.19
C SER A 20 6.08 -40.05 11.97
N THR A 21 6.13 -38.89 12.65
CA THR A 21 6.81 -38.58 13.92
C THR A 21 6.98 -37.05 14.00
N LEU A 22 6.04 -36.38 14.66
CA LEU A 22 6.06 -34.94 14.88
C LEU A 22 6.95 -34.61 16.09
N SER A 23 8.12 -34.03 15.83
CA SER A 23 8.86 -33.21 16.80
C SER A 23 8.58 -31.74 16.49
N THR A 24 8.39 -30.96 17.55
CA THR A 24 7.86 -29.61 17.61
C THR A 24 8.66 -28.58 16.78
N HIS A 25 7.92 -27.75 16.02
CA HIS A 25 8.28 -26.43 15.50
C HIS A 25 9.56 -26.33 14.65
N SER A 26 9.59 -27.02 13.51
CA SER A 26 10.45 -26.60 12.40
C SER A 26 9.63 -25.69 11.48
N VAL A 27 9.78 -24.36 11.64
CA VAL A 27 9.30 -23.41 10.64
C VAL A 27 10.01 -23.73 9.34
N ILE A 28 9.28 -24.23 8.35
CA ILE A 28 9.82 -24.46 7.01
C ILE A 28 10.11 -23.08 6.42
N MET A 29 11.37 -22.64 6.53
CA MET A 29 11.84 -21.48 5.79
C MET A 29 11.86 -21.85 4.31
N ILE A 30 10.84 -21.39 3.58
CA ILE A 30 10.86 -21.41 2.12
C ILE A 30 12.03 -20.51 1.70
N LYS A 31 13.13 -21.13 1.27
CA LYS A 31 14.29 -20.40 0.73
C LYS A 31 13.91 -19.87 -0.65
N PHE A 32 13.44 -18.63 -0.70
CA PHE A 32 13.29 -17.90 -1.94
C PHE A 32 14.67 -17.71 -2.60
N PRO A 33 14.77 -17.77 -3.93
CA PRO A 33 16.03 -17.50 -4.63
C PRO A 33 16.50 -16.08 -4.28
N LYS A 34 17.82 -15.88 -4.14
CA LYS A 34 18.49 -14.63 -3.71
C LYS A 34 18.13 -13.37 -4.52
N ASN A 35 17.41 -13.53 -5.65
CA ASN A 35 17.02 -12.45 -6.55
C ASN A 35 15.49 -12.21 -6.56
N CYS A 36 14.70 -12.91 -5.74
CA CYS A 36 13.27 -12.65 -5.63
C CYS A 36 13.03 -11.52 -4.64
N GLN A 37 12.72 -10.34 -5.16
CA GLN A 37 12.31 -9.19 -4.34
C GLN A 37 10.79 -9.10 -4.33
N PHE A 38 10.23 -8.80 -3.15
CA PHE A 38 8.82 -8.48 -3.01
C PHE A 38 8.58 -7.00 -3.30
N ILE A 39 7.41 -6.74 -3.88
CA ILE A 39 6.83 -5.41 -4.02
C ILE A 39 5.54 -5.42 -3.21
N ASP A 40 5.49 -4.65 -2.13
CA ASP A 40 4.24 -4.43 -1.40
C ASP A 40 3.49 -3.29 -2.08
N ILE A 41 2.30 -3.58 -2.61
CA ILE A 41 1.50 -2.60 -3.35
C ILE A 41 0.47 -1.87 -2.48
N GLY A 42 0.42 -2.14 -1.17
CA GLY A 42 -0.65 -1.68 -0.28
C GLY A 42 -0.14 -1.26 1.11
N PHE A 43 0.96 -0.52 1.18
CA PHE A 43 1.59 -0.17 2.44
C PHE A 43 1.08 1.18 3.00
N ASN A 44 0.27 1.14 4.05
CA ASN A 44 -0.32 2.32 4.69
C ASN A 44 0.67 3.06 5.62
N ALA A 45 1.76 3.63 5.09
CA ALA A 45 2.86 4.19 5.91
C ALA A 45 2.47 5.38 6.82
N THR A 46 1.34 6.03 6.56
CA THR A 46 0.82 7.14 7.37
C THR A 46 -0.01 6.69 8.57
N ASP A 47 -0.29 5.38 8.71
CA ASP A 47 -1.07 4.85 9.82
C ASP A 47 -0.43 5.20 11.16
N LYS A 48 -1.27 5.63 12.11
CA LYS A 48 -0.87 6.02 13.45
C LYS A 48 -0.31 4.87 14.27
N MET A 49 -0.60 3.62 13.90
CA MET A 49 -0.04 2.43 14.53
C MET A 49 1.49 2.39 14.44
N TYR A 50 2.09 2.85 13.33
CA TYR A 50 3.55 2.95 13.20
C TYR A 50 4.18 4.04 14.07
N LYS A 51 3.36 4.97 14.56
CA LYS A 51 3.73 5.97 15.57
C LYS A 51 3.40 5.50 16.99
N GLY A 52 3.00 4.24 17.13
CA GLY A 52 2.57 3.61 18.36
C GLY A 52 1.29 4.17 18.97
N ILE A 53 0.43 4.80 18.18
CA ILE A 53 -0.84 5.36 18.64
C ILE A 53 -1.98 4.41 18.25
N TYR A 54 -2.65 3.84 19.27
CA TYR A 54 -3.77 2.92 19.12
C TYR A 54 -4.99 3.51 19.81
N ASN A 55 -6.10 3.67 19.09
CA ASN A 55 -7.33 4.27 19.63
C ASN A 55 -7.07 5.60 20.38
N GLY A 56 -6.13 6.40 19.88
CA GLY A 56 -5.75 7.69 20.47
C GLY A 56 -4.80 7.63 21.68
N LYS A 57 -4.33 6.44 22.09
CA LYS A 57 -3.38 6.27 23.20
C LYS A 57 -1.99 5.87 22.70
N GLN A 58 -0.94 6.43 23.30
CA GLN A 58 0.44 6.03 23.04
C GLN A 58 0.73 4.69 23.72
N ALA A 59 1.07 3.67 22.94
CA ALA A 59 1.42 2.33 23.43
C ALA A 59 2.91 2.01 23.28
N HIS A 60 3.58 2.58 22.28
CA HIS A 60 5.02 2.48 22.06
C HIS A 60 5.53 3.70 21.28
N GLU A 61 6.85 3.90 21.20
CA GLU A 61 7.45 4.96 20.39
C GLU A 61 7.27 4.73 18.89
N ASP A 62 7.51 5.76 18.06
CA ASP A 62 7.54 5.61 16.59
C ASP A 62 8.57 4.56 16.18
N ASP A 63 8.11 3.53 15.46
CA ASP A 63 8.91 2.37 15.07
C ASP A 63 8.86 2.09 13.56
N LEU A 64 8.39 3.05 12.73
CA LEU A 64 8.29 2.88 11.29
C LEU A 64 9.65 2.50 10.66
N ALA A 65 10.73 3.12 11.11
CA ALA A 65 12.08 2.80 10.64
C ALA A 65 12.47 1.33 10.92
N LEU A 66 12.06 0.80 12.09
CA LEU A 66 12.29 -0.59 12.45
C LEU A 66 11.42 -1.53 11.62
N VAL A 67 10.18 -1.15 11.28
CA VAL A 67 9.33 -1.88 10.34
C VAL A 67 10.00 -1.98 8.97
N LEU A 68 10.48 -0.85 8.42
CA LEU A 68 11.15 -0.83 7.13
C LEU A 68 12.44 -1.67 7.13
N GLN A 69 13.22 -1.63 8.20
CA GLN A 69 14.41 -2.48 8.35
C GLN A 69 14.04 -3.97 8.32
N ARG A 70 12.95 -4.37 8.99
CA ARG A 70 12.43 -5.75 8.92
C ARG A 70 11.99 -6.11 7.51
N SER A 71 11.35 -5.20 6.77
CA SER A 71 10.95 -5.41 5.38
C SER A 71 12.15 -5.71 4.47
N VAL A 72 13.25 -4.96 4.61
CA VAL A 72 14.50 -5.22 3.86
C VAL A 72 15.09 -6.58 4.21
N GLN A 73 15.12 -6.96 5.50
CA GLN A 73 15.60 -8.27 5.94
C GLN A 73 14.81 -9.44 5.33
N HIS A 74 13.57 -9.19 4.91
CA HIS A 74 12.69 -10.17 4.26
C HIS A 74 12.55 -9.96 2.74
N ASN A 75 13.51 -9.26 2.12
CA ASN A 75 13.60 -9.04 0.67
C ASN A 75 12.47 -8.20 0.07
N VAL A 76 11.84 -7.30 0.83
CA VAL A 76 10.97 -6.27 0.25
C VAL A 76 11.83 -5.19 -0.40
N GLY A 77 11.83 -5.12 -1.73
CA GLY A 77 12.64 -4.17 -2.50
C GLY A 77 11.89 -2.89 -2.88
N SER A 78 10.56 -2.95 -2.92
CA SER A 78 9.74 -1.78 -3.27
C SER A 78 8.42 -1.72 -2.51
N LEU A 79 7.94 -0.50 -2.28
CA LEU A 79 6.69 -0.21 -1.61
C LEU A 79 5.86 0.79 -2.44
N LEU A 80 4.58 0.48 -2.64
CA LEU A 80 3.57 1.46 -3.02
C LEU A 80 2.81 1.89 -1.75
N LEU A 81 3.03 3.13 -1.37
CA LEU A 81 2.44 3.76 -0.20
C LEU A 81 1.03 4.25 -0.56
N THR A 82 0.02 3.73 0.11
CA THR A 82 -1.39 4.07 -0.16
C THR A 82 -1.78 5.36 0.54
N ALA A 83 -2.39 6.27 -0.21
CA ALA A 83 -3.00 7.49 0.29
C ALA A 83 -4.52 7.46 0.05
N SER A 84 -5.27 7.92 1.04
CA SER A 84 -6.74 8.01 0.98
C SER A 84 -7.25 9.41 0.60
N CYS A 85 -6.38 10.42 0.57
CA CYS A 85 -6.67 11.79 0.15
C CYS A 85 -5.39 12.55 -0.28
N LEU A 86 -5.55 13.78 -0.78
CA LEU A 86 -4.42 14.61 -1.24
C LEU A 86 -3.48 15.06 -0.10
N ASN A 87 -4.00 15.24 1.11
CA ASN A 87 -3.17 15.59 2.27
C ASN A 87 -2.23 14.45 2.64
N GLU A 88 -2.73 13.21 2.65
CA GLU A 88 -1.89 12.03 2.89
C GLU A 88 -0.87 11.83 1.77
N THR A 89 -1.27 12.05 0.51
CA THR A 89 -0.31 12.03 -0.62
C THR A 89 0.83 13.02 -0.38
N THR A 90 0.51 14.24 0.02
CA THR A 90 1.51 15.29 0.30
C THR A 90 2.43 14.90 1.46
N GLN A 91 1.87 14.28 2.51
CA GLN A 91 2.64 13.76 3.64
C GLN A 91 3.61 12.66 3.20
N LEU A 92 3.16 11.69 2.41
CA LEU A 92 4.00 10.59 1.89
C LEU A 92 5.14 11.12 1.01
N ILE A 93 4.85 12.07 0.13
CA ILE A 93 5.88 12.76 -0.68
C ILE A 93 6.92 13.41 0.22
N THR A 94 6.50 14.05 1.31
CA THR A 94 7.40 14.68 2.29
C THR A 94 8.25 13.63 2.99
N MET A 95 7.65 12.52 3.44
CA MET A 95 8.39 11.41 4.08
C MET A 95 9.45 10.80 3.16
N MET A 96 9.15 10.67 1.86
CA MET A 96 10.11 10.20 0.85
C MET A 96 11.23 11.21 0.58
N LYS A 97 10.93 12.51 0.52
CA LYS A 97 11.93 13.58 0.39
C LYS A 97 12.88 13.64 1.60
N CYS A 98 12.38 13.37 2.80
CA CYS A 98 13.16 13.37 4.04
C CYS A 98 13.98 12.07 4.26
N ASN A 99 14.16 11.22 3.24
CA ASN A 99 14.95 9.99 3.29
C ASN A 99 14.47 8.91 4.28
N SER A 100 13.21 8.95 4.72
CA SER A 100 12.66 7.93 5.63
C SER A 100 12.68 6.52 5.02
N PHE A 101 12.61 6.42 3.69
CA PHE A 101 12.61 5.16 2.95
C PHE A 101 13.96 4.91 2.26
N THR A 102 14.53 5.94 1.63
CA THR A 102 15.80 5.84 0.89
C THR A 102 16.96 5.34 1.74
N SER A 103 17.00 5.70 3.04
CA SER A 103 18.04 5.25 3.97
C SER A 103 18.07 3.73 4.17
N THR A 104 16.99 3.02 3.85
CA THR A 104 16.89 1.56 3.95
C THR A 104 17.25 0.82 2.65
N GLY A 105 17.37 1.54 1.53
CA GLY A 105 17.54 0.95 0.21
C GLY A 105 16.23 0.49 -0.47
N ILE A 106 15.08 0.70 0.17
CA ILE A 106 13.76 0.43 -0.42
C ILE A 106 13.40 1.53 -1.43
N VAL A 107 12.90 1.12 -2.60
CA VAL A 107 12.28 2.04 -3.56
C VAL A 107 10.82 2.28 -3.16
N ALA A 108 10.46 3.53 -2.85
CA ALA A 108 9.10 3.89 -2.49
C ALA A 108 8.44 4.78 -3.55
N LYS A 109 7.17 4.53 -3.82
CA LYS A 109 6.23 5.39 -4.57
C LYS A 109 4.95 5.51 -3.77
N CYS A 110 4.15 6.53 -4.00
CA CYS A 110 2.83 6.65 -3.40
C CYS A 110 1.71 6.68 -4.45
N THR A 111 0.48 6.47 -3.97
CA THR A 111 -0.71 6.72 -4.76
C THR A 111 -1.20 8.16 -4.57
N VAL A 112 -2.01 8.66 -5.51
CA VAL A 112 -2.76 9.91 -5.35
C VAL A 112 -4.23 9.73 -5.74
N GLY A 113 -5.14 10.13 -4.87
CA GLY A 113 -6.57 9.97 -5.06
C GLY A 113 -7.36 10.19 -3.78
N TYR A 114 -8.67 10.00 -3.88
CA TYR A 114 -9.63 9.99 -2.79
C TYR A 114 -10.28 8.61 -2.68
N HIS A 115 -10.04 7.97 -1.54
CA HIS A 115 -10.67 6.70 -1.18
C HIS A 115 -12.19 6.88 -1.04
N PRO A 116 -13.04 5.87 -1.29
CA PRO A 116 -14.49 5.97 -1.10
C PRO A 116 -14.92 6.53 0.27
N CYS A 117 -14.24 6.18 1.37
CA CYS A 117 -14.51 6.78 2.69
C CYS A 117 -14.17 8.28 2.78
N SER A 118 -13.31 8.78 1.92
CA SER A 118 -12.90 10.19 1.82
C SER A 118 -13.66 10.94 0.72
N ALA A 119 -14.64 10.32 0.04
CA ALA A 119 -15.37 10.92 -1.07
C ALA A 119 -16.07 12.24 -0.69
N ASN A 120 -16.52 12.38 0.56
CA ASN A 120 -17.10 13.63 1.05
C ASN A 120 -16.09 14.80 1.02
N ALA A 121 -14.80 14.55 1.26
CA ALA A 121 -13.79 15.60 1.20
C ALA A 121 -13.59 16.14 -0.23
N LEU A 122 -13.84 15.32 -1.25
CA LEU A 122 -13.78 15.72 -2.65
C LEU A 122 -15.07 16.42 -3.12
N MET A 123 -16.23 15.88 -2.73
CA MET A 123 -17.53 16.33 -3.28
C MET A 123 -18.19 17.43 -2.46
N ASN A 124 -17.97 17.43 -1.14
CA ASN A 124 -18.69 18.26 -0.17
C ASN A 124 -17.71 19.06 0.72
N GLY A 125 -16.45 19.17 0.33
CA GLY A 125 -15.44 19.96 1.02
C GLY A 125 -15.57 21.46 0.78
N ASP A 126 -14.77 22.25 1.47
CA ASP A 126 -14.76 23.72 1.34
C ASP A 126 -14.18 24.19 -0.01
N GLU A 127 -13.26 23.42 -0.58
CA GLU A 127 -12.66 23.69 -1.88
C GLU A 127 -13.53 23.15 -3.03
N SER A 128 -13.60 23.90 -4.13
CA SER A 128 -14.40 23.48 -5.28
C SER A 128 -13.82 22.26 -5.98
N LEU A 129 -14.69 21.41 -6.55
CA LEU A 129 -14.28 20.20 -7.27
C LEU A 129 -13.20 20.46 -8.35
N PRO A 130 -13.31 21.48 -9.24
CA PRO A 130 -12.28 21.74 -10.23
C PRO A 130 -10.90 22.06 -9.63
N GLN A 131 -10.86 22.78 -8.51
CA GLN A 131 -9.60 23.10 -7.81
C GLN A 131 -8.97 21.84 -7.21
N LEU A 132 -9.79 20.97 -6.61
CA LEU A 132 -9.31 19.70 -6.05
C LEU A 132 -8.81 18.75 -7.13
N LEU A 133 -9.49 18.65 -8.28
CA LEU A 133 -9.01 17.85 -9.42
C LEU A 133 -7.72 18.41 -10.01
N GLN A 134 -7.59 19.74 -10.15
CA GLN A 134 -6.33 20.35 -10.59
C GLN A 134 -5.17 20.03 -9.65
N ARG A 135 -5.41 20.03 -8.34
CA ARG A 135 -4.41 19.63 -7.33
C ARG A 135 -4.07 18.15 -7.42
N LEU A 136 -5.05 17.28 -7.65
CA LEU A 136 -4.85 15.85 -7.89
C LEU A 136 -3.91 15.63 -9.08
N VAL A 137 -4.20 16.24 -10.23
CA VAL A 137 -3.36 16.15 -11.44
C VAL A 137 -1.95 16.68 -11.18
N SER A 138 -1.84 17.81 -10.47
CA SER A 138 -0.53 18.39 -10.11
C SER A 138 0.30 17.48 -9.19
N LEU A 139 -0.35 16.79 -8.26
CA LEU A 139 0.29 15.79 -7.41
C LEU A 139 0.64 14.52 -8.19
N ALA A 140 -0.22 14.07 -9.10
CA ALA A 140 0.02 12.92 -9.96
C ALA A 140 1.27 13.06 -10.84
N ALA A 141 1.61 14.28 -11.23
CA ALA A 141 2.83 14.58 -11.98
C ALA A 141 4.12 14.55 -11.13
N GLN A 142 4.03 14.41 -9.80
CA GLN A 142 5.21 14.35 -8.93
C GLN A 142 5.99 13.05 -9.15
N PRO A 143 7.34 13.08 -9.12
CA PRO A 143 8.16 11.90 -9.39
C PRO A 143 8.03 10.80 -8.33
N TYR A 144 7.38 11.08 -7.20
CA TYR A 144 7.13 10.14 -6.12
C TYR A 144 5.80 9.40 -6.26
N VAL A 145 4.92 9.83 -7.17
CA VAL A 145 3.64 9.17 -7.42
C VAL A 145 3.87 8.06 -8.45
N GLY A 146 3.37 6.86 -8.14
CA GLY A 146 3.47 5.68 -9.00
C GLY A 146 2.12 5.19 -9.54
N ALA A 147 1.01 5.62 -8.95
CA ALA A 147 -0.33 5.22 -9.34
C ALA A 147 -1.39 6.25 -8.95
N LEU A 148 -2.51 6.25 -9.67
CA LEU A 148 -3.74 6.90 -9.23
C LEU A 148 -4.46 5.94 -8.27
N GLY A 149 -4.89 6.46 -7.12
CA GLY A 149 -5.55 5.72 -6.06
C GLY A 149 -5.20 6.23 -4.65
N GLU A 150 -5.73 5.66 -3.59
CA GLU A 150 -6.79 4.66 -3.63
C GLU A 150 -8.12 5.31 -4.01
N MET A 151 -8.85 4.74 -4.97
CA MET A 151 -10.15 5.25 -5.42
C MET A 151 -11.02 4.08 -5.86
N GLY A 152 -12.34 4.23 -5.74
CA GLY A 152 -13.28 3.16 -6.02
C GLY A 152 -14.56 3.29 -5.20
N LEU A 153 -15.15 2.14 -4.86
CA LEU A 153 -16.42 2.04 -4.15
C LEU A 153 -16.27 1.09 -2.96
N ASP A 154 -16.83 1.47 -1.82
CA ASP A 154 -16.91 0.64 -0.62
C ASP A 154 -18.33 0.74 -0.04
N TYR A 155 -19.14 -0.26 -0.37
CA TYR A 155 -20.55 -0.32 0.01
C TYR A 155 -20.77 -0.83 1.44
N ASP A 156 -19.70 -1.25 2.13
CA ASP A 156 -19.75 -1.60 3.56
C ASP A 156 -19.50 -0.37 4.46
N ARG A 157 -19.24 0.79 3.87
CA ARG A 157 -18.77 2.01 4.58
C ARG A 157 -19.62 3.26 4.34
N PHE A 158 -20.94 3.09 4.18
CA PHE A 158 -21.84 4.23 3.96
C PHE A 158 -21.91 5.26 5.10
N HIS A 159 -21.48 4.90 6.31
CA HIS A 159 -21.37 5.85 7.42
C HIS A 159 -20.27 6.91 7.19
N TYR A 160 -19.32 6.67 6.30
CA TYR A 160 -18.32 7.66 5.88
C TYR A 160 -18.77 8.47 4.67
N ALA A 161 -19.29 7.81 3.62
CA ALA A 161 -19.85 8.47 2.44
C ALA A 161 -20.92 7.60 1.78
N LYS A 162 -22.06 8.19 1.43
CA LYS A 162 -23.19 7.49 0.78
C LYS A 162 -22.82 7.04 -0.63
N LYS A 163 -23.55 6.03 -1.13
CA LYS A 163 -23.36 5.45 -2.47
C LYS A 163 -23.27 6.50 -3.57
N GLU A 164 -24.17 7.48 -3.56
CA GLU A 164 -24.25 8.54 -4.58
C GLU A 164 -22.99 9.42 -4.57
N THR A 165 -22.52 9.79 -3.37
CA THR A 165 -21.28 10.55 -3.19
C THR A 165 -20.06 9.76 -3.66
N GLN A 166 -19.98 8.48 -3.31
CA GLN A 166 -18.87 7.62 -3.75
C GLN A 166 -18.82 7.48 -5.27
N LEU A 167 -19.98 7.25 -5.91
CA LEU A 167 -20.08 7.15 -7.38
C LEU A 167 -19.64 8.45 -8.06
N ALA A 168 -20.13 9.59 -7.59
CA ALA A 168 -19.77 10.90 -8.15
C ALA A 168 -18.27 11.19 -7.97
N ALA A 169 -17.72 10.92 -6.77
CA ALA A 169 -16.30 11.10 -6.48
C ALA A 169 -15.41 10.18 -7.32
N PHE A 170 -15.81 8.92 -7.51
CA PHE A 170 -15.04 7.98 -8.30
C PHE A 170 -15.05 8.37 -9.79
N ALA A 171 -16.22 8.71 -10.34
CA ALA A 171 -16.35 9.19 -11.71
C ALA A 171 -15.52 10.46 -11.96
N ALA A 172 -15.61 11.46 -11.08
CA ALA A 172 -14.86 12.70 -11.20
C ALA A 172 -13.33 12.48 -11.22
N GLN A 173 -12.83 11.49 -10.48
CA GLN A 173 -11.40 11.16 -10.49
C GLN A 173 -10.96 10.41 -11.76
N LEU A 174 -11.82 9.58 -12.34
CA LEU A 174 -11.55 8.90 -13.61
C LEU A 174 -11.51 9.87 -14.80
N GLU A 175 -12.25 10.97 -14.71
CA GLU A 175 -12.38 12.00 -15.75
C GLU A 175 -11.43 13.21 -15.57
N ALA A 176 -10.60 13.18 -14.52
CA ALA A 176 -9.74 14.30 -14.07
C ALA A 176 -8.62 14.67 -15.06
#